data_AF-A0A221K1U0-F1
#
_entry.id   AF-A0A221K1U0-F1
#
_cell.length_a   1.000
_cell.length_b   1.000
_cell.length_c   1.000
_cell.angle_alpha   90.00
_cell.angle_beta   90.00
_cell.angle_gamma   90.00
#
_symmetry.space_group_name_H-M   'P 1'
#
loop_
_entity.id
_entity.type
_entity.pdbx_description
1 polymer ?
#
loop_
_entity_poly.entity_id
_entity_poly.type
_entity_poly.pdbx_seq_one_letter_code
_entity_poly.pdbx_strand_id
1 'polypeptide(L)'
;MGKQVAAVIGGGVIGGGWAARFLLNGWDVQVFDPDPQAERKVGEVMANARRSLPGMVDVALPAEGKLTFHDTIADAVSGAVWIQESVPEQLATKHTTLAEIQKACLPDAVIGSSTSGFKPSELQLGATRPEQIIVAHPFNPVYLLPLIEVVPTDANTPAFLDAAEELLTGMGFYPLRVRKEIDAHIADRFLEAVWREALWLVKDGVATTEEIDNAIRYGFGIRWAQMGLFETYRVAGGEAGMKHFMAQFGPALKWPWTKLMDVPEFTDELVDLIAGQSDAQSGAYSIRELERIRDTNLVAMMRALKAQDWGAGALMNAQEAKLRTASPMGIRVDDMADVSAPLLTVHRAVPLDWTDYNGHMTEAKYLQAFGDATDRFMNMIGCDAEYIAAGGSYFTAETHIRHVDEVLAGAVIEVRTQVLAGAGKKMHLFHKMYEGDRLLATGEHFLLHVSLETRRPSEPAPHVAAALERVAAAHAVLGSPEGMGRAVGQRP
;
A
#
# COMPACT_ATOMS: atom_id res chain seq x y z
N MET A 1 2.61 -12.54 22.32
CA MET A 1 2.80 -11.09 22.58
C MET A 1 1.45 -10.41 22.39
N GLY A 2 1.10 -9.42 23.21
CA GLY A 2 -0.13 -8.65 23.00
C GLY A 2 -0.06 -7.85 21.70
N LYS A 3 -1.23 -7.48 21.14
CA LYS A 3 -1.30 -6.56 20.00
C LYS A 3 -0.74 -5.18 20.40
N GLN A 4 -0.10 -4.49 19.47
CA GLN A 4 0.27 -3.09 19.66
C GLN A 4 -0.98 -2.21 19.69
N VAL A 5 -0.90 -1.09 20.41
CA VAL A 5 -2.01 -0.15 20.59
C VAL A 5 -1.61 1.21 20.04
N ALA A 6 -2.45 1.77 19.15
CA ALA A 6 -2.35 3.15 18.70
C ALA A 6 -3.53 3.98 19.22
N ALA A 7 -3.27 5.24 19.57
CA ALA A 7 -4.30 6.22 19.84
C ALA A 7 -4.37 7.24 18.71
N VAL A 8 -5.58 7.65 18.33
CA VAL A 8 -5.84 8.70 17.34
C VAL A 8 -6.70 9.77 17.99
N ILE A 9 -6.17 10.99 18.03
CA ILE A 9 -6.81 12.15 18.66
C ILE A 9 -7.28 13.09 17.54
N GLY A 10 -8.56 13.01 17.21
CA GLY A 10 -9.19 13.61 16.03
C GLY A 10 -9.52 12.57 14.95
N GLY A 11 -10.79 12.21 14.79
CA GLY A 11 -11.37 11.25 13.85
C GLY A 11 -11.84 11.86 12.51
N GLY A 12 -11.20 12.95 12.07
CA GLY A 12 -11.41 13.52 10.74
C GLY A 12 -10.83 12.66 9.60
N VAL A 13 -10.67 13.23 8.40
CA VAL A 13 -10.14 12.51 7.22
C VAL A 13 -8.75 11.92 7.49
N ILE A 14 -7.83 12.71 8.05
CA ILE A 14 -6.46 12.28 8.32
C ILE A 14 -6.39 11.27 9.47
N GLY A 15 -7.02 11.56 10.61
CA GLY A 15 -7.00 10.64 11.75
C GLY A 15 -7.75 9.34 11.46
N GLY A 16 -8.87 9.38 10.76
CA GLY A 16 -9.54 8.18 10.26
C GLY A 16 -8.64 7.35 9.33
N GLY A 17 -7.79 8.00 8.54
CA GLY A 17 -6.81 7.34 7.70
C GLY A 17 -5.69 6.66 8.49
N TRP A 18 -5.17 7.31 9.52
CA TRP A 18 -4.23 6.69 10.47
C TRP A 18 -4.86 5.50 11.19
N ALA A 19 -6.07 5.69 11.74
CA ALA A 19 -6.83 4.64 12.40
C ALA A 19 -6.99 3.41 11.49
N ALA A 20 -7.36 3.63 10.23
CA ALA A 20 -7.46 2.56 9.25
C ALA A 20 -6.14 1.84 8.96
N ARG A 21 -5.03 2.58 8.82
CA ARG A 21 -3.72 1.95 8.59
C ARG A 21 -3.30 1.07 9.77
N PHE A 22 -3.38 1.59 10.99
CA PHE A 22 -3.03 0.82 12.20
C PHE A 22 -3.90 -0.43 12.33
N LEU A 23 -5.23 -0.25 12.24
CA LEU A 23 -6.20 -1.31 12.47
C LEU A 23 -6.04 -2.48 11.49
N LEU A 24 -5.87 -2.17 10.19
CA LEU A 24 -5.69 -3.18 9.14
C LEU A 24 -4.30 -3.83 9.15
N ASN A 25 -3.33 -3.26 9.84
CA ASN A 25 -2.04 -3.92 10.13
C ASN A 25 -2.04 -4.64 11.48
N GLY A 26 -3.22 -4.86 12.08
CA GLY A 26 -3.43 -5.72 13.24
C GLY A 26 -3.22 -5.05 14.60
N TRP A 27 -3.08 -3.72 14.65
CA TRP A 27 -2.99 -2.97 15.90
C TRP A 27 -4.38 -2.65 16.44
N ASP A 28 -4.55 -2.69 17.76
CA ASP A 28 -5.75 -2.15 18.39
C ASP A 28 -5.70 -0.62 18.33
N VAL A 29 -6.81 0.00 17.97
CA VAL A 29 -6.91 1.45 17.76
C VAL A 29 -7.94 2.05 18.69
N GLN A 30 -7.51 3.08 19.41
CA GLN A 30 -8.33 3.86 20.33
C GLN A 30 -8.50 5.27 19.76
N VAL A 31 -9.74 5.72 19.60
CA VAL A 31 -10.05 7.03 19.00
C VAL A 31 -10.71 7.92 20.03
N PHE A 32 -10.26 9.16 20.12
CA PHE A 32 -10.99 10.25 20.76
C PHE A 32 -11.26 11.35 19.73
N ASP A 33 -12.50 11.81 19.68
CA ASP A 33 -12.91 13.00 18.93
C ASP A 33 -14.14 13.61 19.61
N PRO A 34 -14.19 14.93 19.85
CA PRO A 34 -15.32 15.58 20.49
C PRO A 34 -16.59 15.65 19.60
N ASP A 35 -16.48 15.40 18.29
CA ASP A 35 -17.61 15.41 17.37
C ASP A 35 -18.46 14.13 17.53
N PRO A 36 -19.77 14.23 17.84
CA PRO A 36 -20.66 13.07 17.93
C PRO A 36 -20.82 12.30 16.62
N GLN A 37 -20.33 12.82 15.48
CA GLN A 37 -20.31 12.13 14.18
C GLN A 37 -18.99 11.42 13.89
N ALA A 38 -18.02 11.45 14.81
CA ALA A 38 -16.69 10.87 14.58
C ALA A 38 -16.74 9.38 14.22
N GLU A 39 -17.55 8.57 14.93
CA GLU A 39 -17.66 7.14 14.62
C GLU A 39 -18.18 6.89 13.20
N ARG A 40 -19.18 7.65 12.74
CA ARG A 40 -19.67 7.57 11.36
C ARG A 40 -18.57 7.95 10.36
N LYS A 41 -17.89 9.08 10.57
CA LYS A 41 -16.84 9.60 9.67
C LYS A 41 -15.64 8.65 9.58
N VAL A 42 -15.15 8.16 10.71
CA VAL A 42 -14.08 7.16 10.77
C VAL A 42 -14.54 5.85 10.11
N GLY A 43 -15.79 5.44 10.32
CA GLY A 43 -16.39 4.27 9.67
C GLY A 43 -16.40 4.37 8.14
N GLU A 44 -16.68 5.55 7.58
CA GLU A 44 -16.64 5.79 6.13
C GLU A 44 -15.21 5.69 5.58
N VAL A 45 -14.22 6.28 6.25
CA VAL A 45 -12.81 6.15 5.86
C VAL A 45 -12.33 4.69 5.97
N MET A 46 -12.71 4.01 7.05
CA MET A 46 -12.38 2.61 7.29
C MET A 46 -12.97 1.69 6.21
N ALA A 47 -14.20 1.95 5.76
CA ALA A 47 -14.83 1.17 4.69
C ALA A 47 -14.05 1.29 3.37
N ASN A 48 -13.60 2.50 3.01
CA ASN A 48 -12.74 2.70 1.84
C ASN A 48 -11.37 2.04 2.00
N ALA A 49 -10.78 2.10 3.18
CA ALA A 49 -9.51 1.45 3.47
C ALA A 49 -9.59 -0.08 3.38
N ARG A 50 -10.63 -0.71 3.97
CA ARG A 50 -10.87 -2.17 3.88
C ARG A 50 -11.04 -2.64 2.45
N ARG A 51 -11.62 -1.81 1.57
CA ARG A 51 -11.75 -2.09 0.15
C ARG A 51 -10.41 -2.03 -0.59
N SER A 52 -9.51 -1.13 -0.22
CA SER A 52 -8.36 -0.73 -1.07
C SER A 52 -7.00 -1.20 -0.57
N LEU A 53 -6.70 -1.04 0.73
CA LEU A 53 -5.40 -1.35 1.31
C LEU A 53 -5.03 -2.84 1.19
N PRO A 54 -5.92 -3.82 1.45
CA PRO A 54 -5.56 -5.23 1.34
C PRO A 54 -5.08 -5.64 -0.06
N GLY A 55 -5.55 -4.97 -1.11
CA GLY A 55 -5.14 -5.22 -2.50
C GLY A 55 -3.74 -4.71 -2.86
N MET A 56 -3.07 -3.97 -1.96
CA MET A 56 -1.73 -3.43 -2.19
C MET A 56 -0.64 -4.49 -2.17
N VAL A 57 -0.85 -5.60 -1.47
CA VAL A 57 0.11 -6.70 -1.36
C VAL A 57 -0.53 -7.99 -1.85
N ASP A 58 0.29 -8.92 -2.34
CA ASP A 58 -0.18 -10.21 -2.86
C ASP A 58 -0.18 -11.31 -1.77
N VAL A 59 -0.25 -10.90 -0.49
CA VAL A 59 -0.46 -11.74 0.70
C VAL A 59 -1.53 -11.09 1.59
N ALA A 60 -2.25 -11.89 2.37
CA ALA A 60 -3.25 -11.37 3.30
C ALA A 60 -2.59 -10.48 4.37
N LEU A 61 -3.25 -9.38 4.71
CA LEU A 61 -2.88 -8.57 5.87
C LEU A 61 -3.09 -9.37 7.17
N PRO A 62 -2.43 -8.98 8.28
CA PRO A 62 -2.69 -9.57 9.58
C PRO A 62 -4.16 -9.46 9.97
N ALA A 63 -4.59 -10.30 10.92
CA ALA A 63 -5.92 -10.20 11.48
C ALA A 63 -6.19 -8.80 12.05
N GLU A 64 -7.28 -8.18 11.60
CA GLU A 64 -7.65 -6.81 11.98
C GLU A 64 -7.63 -6.61 13.51
N GLY A 65 -7.18 -5.43 13.93
CA GLY A 65 -7.22 -5.01 15.33
C GLY A 65 -8.63 -4.72 15.83
N LYS A 66 -8.73 -4.30 17.09
CA LYS A 66 -9.97 -3.80 17.69
C LYS A 66 -10.03 -2.27 17.61
N LEU A 67 -11.08 -1.74 17.01
CA LEU A 67 -11.38 -0.29 17.01
C LEU A 67 -12.28 0.05 18.21
N THR A 68 -11.92 1.08 18.96
CA THR A 68 -12.70 1.58 20.11
C THR A 68 -12.73 3.10 20.13
N PHE A 69 -13.86 3.66 20.56
CA PHE A 69 -14.03 5.10 20.77
C PHE A 69 -14.12 5.38 22.28
N HIS A 70 -13.53 6.49 22.69
CA HIS A 70 -13.42 6.87 24.10
C HIS A 70 -13.92 8.30 24.31
N ASP A 71 -14.46 8.56 25.50
CA ASP A 71 -15.04 9.85 25.87
C ASP A 71 -14.00 10.88 26.31
N THR A 72 -12.76 10.45 26.58
CA THR A 72 -11.66 11.32 27.01
C THR A 72 -10.35 10.98 26.32
N ILE A 73 -9.47 11.98 26.16
CA ILE A 73 -8.10 11.76 25.67
C ILE A 73 -7.34 10.81 26.60
N ALA A 74 -7.51 10.94 27.91
CA ALA A 74 -6.80 10.14 28.90
C ALA A 74 -7.09 8.64 28.74
N ASP A 75 -8.35 8.29 28.47
CA ASP A 75 -8.74 6.89 28.23
C ASP A 75 -8.19 6.40 26.89
N ALA A 76 -8.29 7.21 25.82
CA ALA A 76 -7.84 6.84 24.48
C ALA A 76 -6.32 6.60 24.37
N VAL A 77 -5.50 7.31 25.15
CA VAL A 77 -4.02 7.15 25.09
C VAL A 77 -3.50 6.04 26.01
N SER A 78 -4.37 5.39 26.77
CA SER A 78 -3.99 4.38 27.75
C SER A 78 -3.36 3.17 27.08
N GLY A 79 -2.09 2.91 27.42
CA GLY A 79 -1.29 1.80 26.87
C GLY A 79 -0.89 1.96 25.40
N ALA A 80 -1.16 3.11 24.76
CA ALA A 80 -0.79 3.36 23.37
C ALA A 80 0.73 3.60 23.24
N VAL A 81 1.36 2.85 22.34
CA VAL A 81 2.79 3.02 22.01
C VAL A 81 3.01 4.09 20.93
N TRP A 82 1.97 4.34 20.12
CA TRP A 82 1.91 5.43 19.15
C TRP A 82 0.65 6.25 19.37
N ILE A 83 0.77 7.57 19.40
CA ILE A 83 -0.33 8.51 19.56
C ILE A 83 -0.26 9.50 18.41
N GLN A 84 -1.30 9.51 17.59
CA GLN A 84 -1.41 10.41 16.46
C GLN A 84 -2.37 11.55 16.77
N GLU A 85 -1.85 12.76 16.87
CA GLU A 85 -2.65 13.99 16.94
C GLU A 85 -3.03 14.43 15.52
N SER A 86 -4.33 14.57 15.28
CA SER A 86 -4.93 15.00 14.01
C SER A 86 -6.08 15.99 14.25
N VAL A 87 -5.95 16.85 15.27
CA VAL A 87 -6.89 17.92 15.61
C VAL A 87 -6.71 19.12 14.65
N PRO A 88 -7.65 20.08 14.61
CA PRO A 88 -7.58 21.22 13.70
C PRO A 88 -6.25 21.98 13.76
N GLU A 89 -5.89 22.61 12.63
CA GLU A 89 -4.61 23.31 12.43
C GLU A 89 -4.55 24.67 13.16
N GLN A 90 -4.65 24.62 14.49
CA GLN A 90 -4.58 25.76 15.39
C GLN A 90 -3.63 25.43 16.55
N LEU A 91 -2.54 26.20 16.68
CA LEU A 91 -1.46 25.89 17.61
C LEU A 91 -1.93 25.78 19.08
N ALA A 92 -2.83 26.67 19.52
CA ALA A 92 -3.38 26.64 20.88
C ALA A 92 -4.16 25.35 21.18
N THR A 93 -4.94 24.87 20.21
CA THR A 93 -5.68 23.60 20.32
C THR A 93 -4.71 22.42 20.39
N LYS A 94 -3.68 22.41 19.54
CA LYS A 94 -2.63 21.38 19.56
C LYS A 94 -1.86 21.37 20.88
N HIS A 95 -1.43 22.51 21.41
CA HIS A 95 -0.76 22.59 22.72
C HIS A 95 -1.61 22.04 23.85
N THR A 96 -2.89 22.43 23.90
CA THR A 96 -3.82 21.91 24.92
C THR A 96 -3.96 20.39 24.80
N THR A 97 -4.09 19.88 23.58
CA THR A 97 -4.25 18.46 23.28
C THR A 97 -2.99 17.67 23.64
N LEU A 98 -1.81 18.12 23.23
CA LEU A 98 -0.51 17.51 23.54
C LEU A 98 -0.25 17.48 25.05
N ALA A 99 -0.60 18.55 25.77
CA ALA A 99 -0.49 18.59 27.22
C ALA A 99 -1.43 17.59 27.91
N GLU A 100 -2.64 17.36 27.40
CA GLU A 100 -3.56 16.33 27.92
C GLU A 100 -3.07 14.92 27.62
N ILE A 101 -2.58 14.67 26.41
CA ILE A 101 -1.93 13.41 26.02
C ILE A 101 -0.80 13.08 27.00
N GLN A 102 0.12 14.02 27.24
CA GLN A 102 1.30 13.80 28.09
C GLN A 102 0.99 13.50 29.57
N LYS A 103 -0.21 13.86 30.05
CA LYS A 103 -0.63 13.53 31.42
C LYS A 103 -0.97 12.04 31.60
N ALA A 104 -1.36 11.34 30.53
CA ALA A 104 -1.92 9.99 30.60
C ALA A 104 -1.17 8.96 29.73
N CYS A 105 -0.38 9.40 28.74
CA CYS A 105 0.34 8.49 27.86
C CYS A 105 1.52 7.80 28.56
N LEU A 106 2.01 6.71 27.94
CA LEU A 106 3.24 6.07 28.37
C LEU A 106 4.44 7.04 28.27
N PRO A 107 5.44 6.96 29.16
CA PRO A 107 6.63 7.83 29.13
C PRO A 107 7.50 7.67 27.87
N ASP A 108 7.37 6.55 27.18
CA ASP A 108 8.12 6.18 25.97
C ASP A 108 7.24 6.11 24.71
N ALA A 109 5.96 6.49 24.79
CA ALA A 109 5.08 6.58 23.62
C ALA A 109 5.61 7.61 22.61
N VAL A 110 5.46 7.29 21.33
CA VAL A 110 5.69 8.25 20.23
C VAL A 110 4.45 9.10 20.05
N ILE A 111 4.58 10.43 20.11
CA ILE A 111 3.51 11.38 19.82
C ILE A 111 3.79 12.03 18.48
N GLY A 112 3.08 11.58 17.43
CA GLY A 112 3.13 12.17 16.11
C GLY A 112 2.04 13.22 15.93
N SER A 113 2.38 14.43 15.51
CA SER A 113 1.41 15.41 15.00
C SER A 113 1.27 15.27 13.48
N SER A 114 0.03 15.27 12.98
CA SER A 114 -0.28 15.31 11.55
C SER A 114 -0.23 16.73 10.95
N THR A 115 0.29 17.72 11.68
CA THR A 115 0.38 19.11 11.23
C THR A 115 1.03 19.22 9.85
N SER A 116 0.41 20.00 8.97
CA SER A 116 0.92 20.27 7.61
C SER A 116 1.76 21.55 7.60
N GLY A 117 1.57 22.47 8.56
CA GLY A 117 2.26 23.77 8.57
C GLY A 117 3.31 23.95 9.67
N PHE A 118 2.96 23.64 10.91
CA PHE A 118 3.78 24.00 12.09
C PHE A 118 5.06 23.19 12.22
N LYS A 119 6.09 23.85 12.74
CA LYS A 119 7.35 23.20 13.10
C LYS A 119 7.19 22.36 14.38
N PRO A 120 7.92 21.24 14.52
CA PRO A 120 7.92 20.47 15.76
C PRO A 120 8.38 21.31 16.97
N SER A 121 9.31 22.27 16.81
CA SER A 121 9.70 23.18 17.91
C SER A 121 8.56 24.05 18.43
N GLU A 122 7.63 24.45 17.56
CA GLU A 122 6.43 25.19 17.96
C GLU A 122 5.49 24.29 18.75
N LEU A 123 5.30 23.03 18.32
CA LEU A 123 4.46 22.04 19.01
C LEU A 123 5.02 21.63 20.38
N GLN A 124 6.35 21.56 20.50
CA GLN A 124 7.06 21.20 21.72
C GLN A 124 7.08 22.32 22.76
N LEU A 125 6.67 23.54 22.41
CA LEU A 125 6.71 24.68 23.32
C LEU A 125 5.83 24.42 24.55
N GLY A 126 6.46 24.42 25.74
CA GLY A 126 5.78 24.17 27.01
C GLY A 126 5.43 22.70 27.27
N ALA A 127 5.85 21.78 26.40
CA ALA A 127 5.67 20.34 26.61
C ALA A 127 6.50 19.86 27.82
N THR A 128 5.95 18.91 28.57
CA THR A 128 6.62 18.31 29.74
C THR A 128 7.72 17.32 29.34
N ARG A 129 7.52 16.65 28.20
CA ARG A 129 8.45 15.67 27.60
C ARG A 129 8.58 15.94 26.09
N PRO A 130 9.20 17.06 25.69
CA PRO A 130 9.27 17.46 24.28
C PRO A 130 9.91 16.38 23.37
N GLU A 131 10.79 15.54 23.92
CA GLU A 131 11.46 14.44 23.25
C GLU A 131 10.51 13.37 22.69
N GLN A 132 9.28 13.26 23.22
CA GLN A 132 8.24 12.34 22.71
C GLN A 132 7.49 12.87 21.50
N ILE A 133 7.57 14.18 21.22
CA ILE A 133 6.75 14.86 20.20
C ILE A 133 7.57 15.04 18.93
N ILE A 134 7.04 14.54 17.82
CA ILE A 134 7.56 14.75 16.45
C ILE A 134 6.41 15.18 15.53
N VAL A 135 6.74 15.78 14.40
CA VAL A 135 5.80 15.76 13.28
C VAL A 135 5.92 14.40 12.59
N ALA A 136 4.78 13.77 12.36
CA ALA A 136 4.62 12.59 11.52
C ALA A 136 3.55 12.93 10.48
N HIS A 137 3.95 13.71 9.47
CA HIS A 137 3.04 14.29 8.48
C HIS A 137 2.72 13.27 7.37
N PRO A 138 1.45 12.83 7.24
CA PRO A 138 1.05 11.86 6.23
C PRO A 138 0.52 12.56 4.96
N PHE A 139 0.24 11.78 3.92
CA PHE A 139 -0.48 12.26 2.73
C PHE A 139 -1.81 11.54 2.57
N ASN A 140 -2.86 12.28 2.19
CA ASN A 140 -4.20 11.73 2.00
C ASN A 140 -4.33 10.99 0.65
N PRO A 141 -4.80 9.72 0.62
CA PRO A 141 -5.27 8.90 1.73
C PRO A 141 -4.14 8.20 2.50
N VAL A 142 -4.11 8.43 3.82
CA VAL A 142 -3.06 7.93 4.74
C VAL A 142 -2.95 6.41 4.73
N TYR A 143 -4.06 5.70 4.53
CA TYR A 143 -4.06 4.25 4.47
C TYR A 143 -3.42 3.68 3.20
N LEU A 144 -3.23 4.46 2.12
CA LEU A 144 -2.58 4.01 0.88
C LEU A 144 -1.22 4.65 0.66
N LEU A 145 -1.10 5.97 0.80
CA LEU A 145 0.12 6.69 0.48
C LEU A 145 1.20 6.39 1.52
N PRO A 146 2.38 5.89 1.10
CA PRO A 146 3.35 5.37 2.05
C PRO A 146 4.22 6.44 2.71
N LEU A 147 4.36 7.62 2.13
CA LEU A 147 5.28 8.64 2.63
C LEU A 147 4.78 9.22 3.96
N ILE A 148 5.65 9.25 4.97
CA ILE A 148 5.45 10.02 6.20
C ILE A 148 6.67 10.94 6.38
N GLU A 149 6.46 12.25 6.39
CA GLU A 149 7.55 13.18 6.75
C GLU A 149 7.72 13.18 8.26
N VAL A 150 8.86 12.65 8.72
CA VAL A 150 9.26 12.62 10.13
C VAL A 150 10.12 13.84 10.39
N VAL A 151 9.58 14.86 11.08
CA VAL A 151 10.29 16.11 11.36
C VAL A 151 10.63 16.17 12.85
N PRO A 152 11.92 16.03 13.22
CA PRO A 152 12.38 16.11 14.60
C PRO A 152 12.85 17.52 14.97
N THR A 153 13.15 17.70 16.25
CA THR A 153 14.05 18.74 16.77
C THR A 153 15.27 18.10 17.45
N ASP A 154 16.18 18.93 17.95
CA ASP A 154 17.31 18.46 18.77
C ASP A 154 16.87 17.83 20.11
N ALA A 155 15.61 17.99 20.52
CA ALA A 155 15.06 17.31 21.70
C ALA A 155 14.83 15.81 21.45
N ASN A 156 14.62 15.39 20.20
CA ASN A 156 14.37 13.99 19.87
C ASN A 156 15.70 13.25 19.71
N THR A 157 15.94 12.23 20.54
CA THR A 157 17.19 11.44 20.45
C THR A 157 17.22 10.59 19.18
N PRO A 158 18.41 10.27 18.62
CA PRO A 158 18.50 9.36 17.48
C PRO A 158 17.82 8.01 17.70
N ALA A 159 17.98 7.42 18.89
CA ALA A 159 17.36 6.14 19.24
C ALA A 159 15.82 6.21 19.26
N PHE A 160 15.24 7.31 19.73
CA PHE A 160 13.80 7.54 19.67
C PHE A 160 13.30 7.64 18.22
N LEU A 161 14.02 8.38 17.37
CA LEU A 161 13.66 8.52 15.96
C LEU A 161 13.77 7.19 15.21
N ASP A 162 14.84 6.42 15.44
CA ASP A 162 15.03 5.11 14.82
C ASP A 162 13.89 4.15 15.23
N ALA A 163 13.47 4.15 16.50
CA ALA A 163 12.33 3.37 16.97
C ALA A 163 11.00 3.81 16.34
N ALA A 164 10.74 5.12 16.26
CA ALA A 164 9.53 5.65 15.61
C ALA A 164 9.48 5.27 14.11
N GLU A 165 10.61 5.39 13.41
CA GLU A 165 10.72 5.03 12.00
C GLU A 165 10.61 3.52 11.76
N GLU A 166 11.10 2.69 12.68
CA GLU A 166 10.92 1.24 12.65
C GLU A 166 9.43 0.86 12.77
N LEU A 167 8.69 1.50 13.68
CA LEU A 167 7.24 1.31 13.81
C LEU A 167 6.51 1.68 12.50
N LEU A 168 6.83 2.85 11.91
CA LEU A 168 6.27 3.28 10.63
C LEU A 168 6.60 2.30 9.49
N THR A 169 7.87 1.89 9.39
CA THR A 169 8.34 0.95 8.38
C THR A 169 7.69 -0.42 8.53
N GLY A 170 7.43 -0.87 9.76
CA GLY A 170 6.72 -2.12 10.04
C GLY A 170 5.27 -2.14 9.50
N MET A 171 4.64 -0.96 9.42
CA MET A 171 3.31 -0.77 8.84
C MET A 171 3.34 -0.50 7.32
N GLY A 172 4.50 -0.64 6.67
CA GLY A 172 4.68 -0.40 5.24
C GLY A 172 4.68 1.08 4.85
N PHE A 173 4.92 2.01 5.78
CA PHE A 173 5.22 3.40 5.45
C PHE A 173 6.70 3.57 5.07
N TYR A 174 7.01 4.66 4.39
CA TYR A 174 8.34 5.19 4.16
C TYR A 174 8.53 6.44 5.02
N PRO A 175 9.23 6.33 6.16
CA PRO A 175 9.59 7.50 6.94
C PRO A 175 10.68 8.32 6.24
N LEU A 176 10.34 9.53 5.82
CA LEU A 176 11.29 10.50 5.31
C LEU A 176 11.72 11.43 6.45
N ARG A 177 12.90 11.15 7.02
CA ARG A 177 13.49 12.01 8.06
C ARG A 177 13.89 13.36 7.48
N VAL A 178 13.14 14.40 7.85
CA VAL A 178 13.45 15.78 7.50
C VAL A 178 14.60 16.26 8.38
N ARG A 179 15.70 16.67 7.76
CA ARG A 179 16.95 16.98 8.50
C ARG A 179 16.91 18.27 9.31
N LYS A 180 16.04 19.20 8.91
CA LYS A 180 15.90 20.51 9.54
C LYS A 180 14.45 20.92 9.42
N GLU A 181 13.83 21.25 10.56
CA GLU A 181 12.48 21.80 10.55
C GLU A 181 12.39 23.07 9.69
N ILE A 182 11.26 23.19 9.02
CA ILE A 182 10.88 24.31 8.18
C ILE A 182 9.35 24.34 8.13
N ASP A 183 8.76 25.52 7.94
CA ASP A 183 7.33 25.63 7.72
C ASP A 183 6.93 24.84 6.47
N ALA A 184 5.84 24.08 6.59
CA ALA A 184 5.29 23.22 5.54
C ALA A 184 6.24 22.13 5.01
N HIS A 185 7.22 21.71 5.82
CA HIS A 185 8.06 20.52 5.58
C HIS A 185 8.72 20.51 4.18
N ILE A 186 8.79 19.37 3.48
CA ILE A 186 9.37 19.30 2.13
C ILE A 186 8.25 19.21 1.08
N ALA A 187 7.38 18.22 1.20
CA ALA A 187 6.37 17.93 0.19
C ALA A 187 5.32 19.03 0.05
N ASP A 188 4.81 19.55 1.17
CA ASP A 188 3.79 20.61 1.15
C ASP A 188 4.35 21.91 0.57
N ARG A 189 5.66 22.18 0.70
CA ARG A 189 6.29 23.31 -0.01
C ARG A 189 6.26 23.15 -1.53
N PHE A 190 6.38 21.92 -2.05
CA PHE A 190 6.23 21.67 -3.48
C PHE A 190 4.77 21.81 -3.92
N LEU A 191 3.82 21.27 -3.13
CA LEU A 191 2.39 21.40 -3.40
C LEU A 191 1.97 22.86 -3.40
N GLU A 192 2.41 23.63 -2.40
CA GLU A 192 2.12 25.06 -2.26
C GLU A 192 2.70 25.87 -3.44
N ALA A 193 3.92 25.55 -3.90
CA ALA A 193 4.50 26.23 -5.06
C ALA A 193 3.66 26.02 -6.34
N VAL A 194 3.17 24.79 -6.57
CA VAL A 194 2.28 24.48 -7.71
C VAL A 194 0.92 25.16 -7.54
N TRP A 195 0.36 25.14 -6.32
CA TRP A 195 -0.92 25.75 -6.01
C TRP A 195 -0.92 27.26 -6.22
N ARG A 196 0.10 27.97 -5.74
CA ARG A 196 0.23 29.43 -5.93
C ARG A 196 0.27 29.83 -7.40
N GLU A 197 1.01 29.08 -8.21
CA GLU A 197 1.07 29.33 -9.65
C GLU A 197 -0.30 29.07 -10.30
N ALA A 198 -0.98 27.99 -9.92
CA ALA A 198 -2.31 27.67 -10.42
C ALA A 198 -3.33 28.79 -10.13
N LEU A 199 -3.30 29.36 -8.92
CA LEU A 199 -4.16 30.49 -8.54
C LEU A 199 -3.97 31.71 -9.47
N TRP A 200 -2.74 32.03 -9.82
CA TRP A 200 -2.45 33.12 -10.77
C TRP A 200 -2.94 32.80 -12.17
N LEU A 201 -2.75 31.57 -12.65
CA LEU A 201 -3.21 31.14 -13.97
C LEU A 201 -4.74 31.23 -14.11
N VAL A 202 -5.48 30.86 -13.06
CA VAL A 202 -6.94 31.02 -13.03
C VAL A 202 -7.33 32.49 -12.98
N LYS A 203 -6.78 33.25 -12.03
CA LYS A 203 -7.12 34.67 -11.86
C LYS A 203 -6.85 35.48 -13.14
N ASP A 204 -5.71 35.25 -13.78
CA ASP A 204 -5.31 36.00 -14.97
C ASP A 204 -5.97 35.45 -16.26
N GLY A 205 -6.86 34.46 -16.14
CA GLY A 205 -7.64 33.90 -17.26
C GLY A 205 -6.81 33.09 -18.26
N VAL A 206 -5.65 32.58 -17.84
CA VAL A 206 -4.73 31.79 -18.67
C VAL A 206 -5.23 30.35 -18.81
N ALA A 207 -5.83 29.80 -17.74
CA ALA A 207 -6.37 28.45 -17.72
C ALA A 207 -7.51 28.32 -16.69
N THR A 208 -8.42 27.39 -16.94
CA THR A 208 -9.44 26.92 -15.98
C THR A 208 -8.84 25.89 -15.00
N THR A 209 -9.56 25.59 -13.90
CA THR A 209 -9.15 24.51 -12.97
C THR A 209 -8.97 23.17 -13.68
N GLU A 210 -9.85 22.84 -14.64
CA GLU A 210 -9.75 21.60 -15.40
C GLU A 210 -8.52 21.56 -16.33
N GLU A 211 -8.19 22.66 -17.00
CA GLU A 211 -7.02 22.72 -17.88
C GLU A 211 -5.71 22.59 -17.08
N ILE A 212 -5.63 23.21 -15.91
CA ILE A 212 -4.50 23.06 -14.99
C ILE A 212 -4.38 21.59 -14.54
N ASP A 213 -5.49 21.00 -14.10
CA ASP A 213 -5.54 19.59 -13.71
C ASP A 213 -5.11 18.67 -14.85
N ASN A 214 -5.56 18.93 -16.08
CA ASN A 214 -5.21 18.14 -17.26
C ASN A 214 -3.72 18.27 -17.61
N ALA A 215 -3.11 19.44 -17.40
CA ALA A 215 -1.66 19.61 -17.56
C ALA A 215 -0.86 18.74 -16.56
N ILE A 216 -1.41 18.49 -15.37
CA ILE A 216 -0.83 17.58 -14.37
C ILE A 216 -1.09 16.12 -14.76
N ARG A 217 -2.36 15.75 -14.96
CA ARG A 217 -2.83 14.37 -15.21
C ARG A 217 -2.23 13.77 -16.47
N TYR A 218 -2.14 14.56 -17.54
CA TYR A 218 -1.66 14.11 -18.85
C TYR A 218 -0.22 14.55 -19.17
N GLY A 219 0.41 15.34 -18.28
CA GLY A 219 1.76 15.88 -18.48
C GLY A 219 2.76 15.37 -17.45
N PHE A 220 3.16 16.23 -16.52
CA PHE A 220 4.27 15.94 -15.62
C PHE A 220 3.89 15.09 -14.41
N GLY A 221 2.61 15.08 -13.99
CA GLY A 221 2.15 14.35 -12.81
C GLY A 221 2.37 12.84 -12.91
N ILE A 222 2.05 12.24 -14.06
CA ILE A 222 2.26 10.79 -14.28
C ILE A 222 3.76 10.42 -14.30
N ARG A 223 4.65 11.34 -14.72
CA ARG A 223 6.10 11.14 -14.65
C ARG A 223 6.57 11.16 -13.20
N TRP A 224 6.07 12.10 -12.40
CA TRP A 224 6.41 12.25 -10.98
C TRP A 224 5.90 11.11 -10.12
N ALA A 225 4.79 10.47 -10.49
CA ALA A 225 4.27 9.31 -9.78
C ALA A 225 5.25 8.12 -9.74
N GLN A 226 6.16 8.02 -10.71
CA GLN A 226 7.14 6.93 -10.82
C GLN A 226 8.59 7.38 -10.66
N MET A 227 8.94 8.62 -11.01
CA MET A 227 10.30 9.18 -10.85
C MET A 227 10.24 10.63 -10.35
N GLY A 228 10.94 10.93 -9.27
CA GLY A 228 10.98 12.28 -8.70
C GLY A 228 11.60 13.33 -9.64
N LEU A 229 11.53 14.60 -9.23
CA LEU A 229 11.99 15.76 -10.02
C LEU A 229 13.42 15.58 -10.57
N PHE A 230 14.37 15.22 -9.70
CA PHE A 230 15.78 15.12 -10.08
C PHE A 230 16.07 13.92 -10.99
N GLU A 231 15.41 12.78 -10.80
CA GLU A 231 15.58 11.64 -11.70
C GLU A 231 15.00 11.93 -13.08
N THR A 232 13.83 12.55 -13.11
CA THR A 232 13.16 13.03 -14.32
C THR A 232 14.06 13.97 -15.13
N TYR A 233 14.74 14.92 -14.46
CA TYR A 233 15.67 15.85 -15.11
C TYR A 233 17.02 15.22 -15.46
N ARG A 234 17.46 14.21 -14.71
CA ARG A 234 18.65 13.43 -15.06
C ARG A 234 18.45 12.73 -16.40
N VAL A 235 17.30 12.11 -16.62
CA VAL A 235 16.93 11.49 -17.92
C VAL A 235 16.85 12.54 -19.02
N ALA A 236 16.27 13.70 -18.74
CA ALA A 236 16.20 14.81 -19.71
C ALA A 236 17.58 15.35 -20.11
N GLY A 237 18.61 15.15 -19.29
CA GLY A 237 20.01 15.47 -19.61
C GLY A 237 20.71 14.46 -20.52
N GLY A 238 20.05 13.39 -20.95
CA GLY A 238 20.62 12.33 -21.77
C GLY A 238 21.76 11.57 -21.08
N GLU A 239 22.65 10.94 -21.87
CA GLU A 239 23.79 10.16 -21.35
C GLU A 239 24.73 10.99 -20.46
N ALA A 240 24.82 12.30 -20.71
CA ALA A 240 25.63 13.23 -19.91
C ALA A 240 24.96 13.64 -18.58
N GLY A 241 23.69 13.26 -18.38
CA GLY A 241 22.95 13.33 -17.13
C GLY A 241 22.68 14.74 -16.61
N MET A 242 22.47 14.83 -15.28
CA MET A 242 22.00 16.05 -14.62
C MET A 242 22.91 17.27 -14.85
N LYS A 243 24.24 17.10 -14.90
CA LYS A 243 25.15 18.23 -15.12
C LYS A 243 24.94 18.86 -16.50
N HIS A 244 24.67 18.05 -17.51
CA HIS A 244 24.34 18.55 -18.85
C HIS A 244 22.99 19.26 -18.87
N PHE A 245 21.96 18.66 -18.26
CA PHE A 245 20.65 19.31 -18.09
C PHE A 245 20.77 20.69 -17.43
N MET A 246 21.53 20.79 -16.34
CA MET A 246 21.76 22.06 -15.63
C MET A 246 22.53 23.07 -16.48
N ALA A 247 23.50 22.64 -17.30
CA ALA A 247 24.21 23.55 -18.20
C ALA A 247 23.28 24.08 -19.32
N GLN A 248 22.39 23.23 -19.83
CA GLN A 248 21.46 23.57 -20.90
C GLN A 248 20.30 24.47 -20.43
N PHE A 249 19.64 24.08 -19.32
CA PHE A 249 18.42 24.75 -18.85
C PHE A 249 18.64 25.68 -17.65
N GLY A 250 19.77 25.59 -16.96
CA GLY A 250 20.12 26.49 -15.86
C GLY A 250 20.06 27.98 -16.22
N PRO A 251 20.45 28.43 -17.43
CA PRO A 251 20.28 29.82 -17.84
C PRO A 251 18.81 30.31 -17.84
N ALA A 252 17.84 29.42 -18.07
CA ALA A 252 16.42 29.76 -18.10
C ALA A 252 15.84 30.02 -16.69
N LEU A 253 16.52 29.60 -15.61
CA LEU A 253 16.09 29.88 -14.24
C LEU A 253 16.08 31.39 -13.90
N LYS A 254 16.70 32.23 -14.74
CA LYS A 254 16.66 33.69 -14.61
C LYS A 254 15.43 34.31 -15.27
N TRP A 255 14.64 33.54 -16.02
CA TRP A 255 13.48 34.05 -16.74
C TRP A 255 12.28 34.12 -15.79
N PRO A 256 11.45 35.17 -15.86
CA PRO A 256 10.33 35.39 -14.94
C PRO A 256 9.10 34.56 -15.35
N TRP A 257 9.23 33.23 -15.39
CA TRP A 257 8.17 32.34 -15.86
C TRP A 257 7.05 32.09 -14.85
N THR A 258 7.32 32.26 -13.56
CA THR A 258 6.39 31.89 -12.47
C THR A 258 6.25 33.04 -11.47
N LYS A 259 5.12 33.06 -10.76
CA LYS A 259 4.77 34.02 -9.69
C LYS A 259 4.69 33.29 -8.34
N LEU A 260 5.83 32.77 -7.86
CA LEU A 260 5.84 31.88 -6.67
C LEU A 260 5.80 32.61 -5.32
N MET A 261 6.28 33.85 -5.25
CA MET A 261 6.44 34.57 -3.97
C MET A 261 5.19 35.33 -3.54
N ASP A 262 4.29 35.63 -4.47
CA ASP A 262 3.03 36.33 -4.22
C ASP A 262 1.83 35.42 -4.52
N VAL A 263 0.69 35.72 -3.92
CA VAL A 263 -0.60 35.09 -4.26
C VAL A 263 -1.57 36.16 -4.73
N PRO A 264 -2.56 35.82 -5.56
CA PRO A 264 -3.64 36.75 -5.83
C PRO A 264 -4.38 37.14 -4.55
N GLU A 265 -4.99 38.33 -4.55
CA GLU A 265 -5.90 38.71 -3.46
C GLU A 265 -7.04 37.68 -3.39
N PHE A 266 -7.21 37.07 -2.22
CA PHE A 266 -8.16 35.98 -2.02
C PHE A 266 -9.56 36.54 -1.74
N THR A 267 -10.19 37.04 -2.80
CA THR A 267 -11.52 37.66 -2.75
C THR A 267 -12.63 36.61 -2.86
N ASP A 268 -13.83 36.94 -2.38
CA ASP A 268 -15.02 36.10 -2.56
C ASP A 268 -15.28 35.78 -4.04
N GLU A 269 -15.01 36.74 -4.94
CA GLU A 269 -15.13 36.55 -6.39
C GLU A 269 -14.18 35.46 -6.91
N LEU A 270 -12.92 35.45 -6.47
CA LEU A 270 -11.96 34.42 -6.86
C LEU A 270 -12.34 33.05 -6.28
N VAL A 271 -12.84 33.03 -5.04
CA VAL A 271 -13.33 31.81 -4.39
C VAL A 271 -14.52 31.22 -5.16
N ASP A 272 -15.53 32.04 -5.48
CA ASP A 272 -16.71 31.62 -6.23
C ASP A 272 -16.35 31.15 -7.65
N LEU A 273 -15.38 31.81 -8.30
CA LEU A 273 -14.88 31.39 -9.60
C LEU A 273 -14.25 29.99 -9.54
N ILE A 274 -13.33 29.76 -8.60
CA ILE A 274 -12.64 28.47 -8.45
C ILE A 274 -13.64 27.37 -8.05
N ALA A 275 -14.51 27.65 -7.09
CA ALA A 275 -15.54 26.71 -6.64
C ALA A 275 -16.48 26.33 -7.77
N GLY A 276 -16.98 27.32 -8.52
CA GLY A 276 -17.86 27.08 -9.67
C GLY A 276 -17.19 26.26 -10.78
N GLN A 277 -15.90 26.50 -11.07
CA GLN A 277 -15.15 25.68 -12.04
C GLN A 277 -14.91 24.25 -11.53
N SER A 278 -14.65 24.08 -10.24
CA SER A 278 -14.51 22.75 -9.61
C SER A 278 -15.81 21.95 -9.67
N ASP A 279 -16.94 22.58 -9.35
CA ASP A 279 -18.28 21.99 -9.44
C ASP A 279 -18.64 21.63 -10.88
N ALA A 280 -18.30 22.48 -11.85
CA ALA A 280 -18.52 22.19 -13.27
C ALA A 280 -17.74 20.95 -13.74
N GLN A 281 -16.52 20.76 -13.24
CA GLN A 281 -15.66 19.64 -13.60
C GLN A 281 -16.09 18.32 -12.94
N SER A 282 -16.43 18.35 -11.65
CA SER A 282 -16.56 17.13 -10.84
C SER A 282 -17.87 17.01 -10.05
N GLY A 283 -18.74 18.01 -10.09
CA GLY A 283 -19.98 18.07 -9.28
C GLY A 283 -21.02 16.99 -9.60
N ALA A 284 -20.84 16.23 -10.69
CA ALA A 284 -21.65 15.06 -11.00
C ALA A 284 -21.34 13.85 -10.09
N TYR A 285 -20.22 13.87 -9.38
CA TYR A 285 -19.80 12.82 -8.45
C TYR A 285 -19.93 13.29 -7.00
N SER A 286 -20.35 12.38 -6.12
CA SER A 286 -20.17 12.57 -4.69
C SER A 286 -18.69 12.48 -4.30
N ILE A 287 -18.31 13.09 -3.19
CA ILE A 287 -16.94 12.97 -2.64
C ILE A 287 -16.55 11.50 -2.42
N ARG A 288 -17.49 10.64 -2.01
CA ARG A 288 -17.23 9.21 -1.81
C ARG A 288 -16.94 8.48 -3.12
N GLU A 289 -17.58 8.87 -4.22
CA GLU A 289 -17.28 8.32 -5.54
C GLU A 289 -15.91 8.78 -6.03
N LEU A 290 -15.57 10.07 -5.87
CA LEU A 290 -14.25 10.59 -6.21
C LEU A 290 -13.13 9.91 -5.42
N GLU A 291 -13.32 9.68 -4.12
CA GLU A 291 -12.37 8.91 -3.31
C GLU A 291 -12.19 7.48 -3.82
N ARG A 292 -13.28 6.78 -4.18
CA ARG A 292 -13.18 5.42 -4.72
C ARG A 292 -12.46 5.39 -6.06
N ILE A 293 -12.73 6.36 -6.94
CA ILE A 293 -12.02 6.52 -8.23
C ILE A 293 -10.53 6.75 -7.96
N ARG A 294 -10.19 7.70 -7.08
CA ARG A 294 -8.81 8.00 -6.68
C ARG A 294 -8.12 6.76 -6.14
N ASP A 295 -8.71 6.07 -5.17
CA ASP A 295 -8.10 4.93 -4.50
C ASP A 295 -7.90 3.74 -5.45
N THR A 296 -8.88 3.45 -6.32
CA THR A 296 -8.73 2.42 -7.36
C THR A 296 -7.57 2.75 -8.29
N ASN A 297 -7.45 4.01 -8.74
CA ASN A 297 -6.35 4.43 -9.62
C ASN A 297 -4.99 4.38 -8.91
N LEU A 298 -4.91 4.84 -7.65
CA LEU A 298 -3.70 4.79 -6.84
C LEU A 298 -3.22 3.34 -6.64
N VAL A 299 -4.13 2.42 -6.28
CA VAL A 299 -3.80 0.99 -6.15
C VAL A 299 -3.28 0.43 -7.47
N ALA A 300 -3.96 0.68 -8.60
CA ALA A 300 -3.53 0.19 -9.90
C ALA A 300 -2.14 0.72 -10.30
N MET A 301 -1.90 2.02 -10.12
CA MET A 301 -0.60 2.64 -10.40
C MET A 301 0.52 2.05 -9.54
N MET A 302 0.30 1.95 -8.22
CA MET A 302 1.30 1.41 -7.31
C MET A 302 1.58 -0.08 -7.55
N ARG A 303 0.57 -0.87 -7.92
CA ARG A 303 0.76 -2.27 -8.33
C ARG A 303 1.53 -2.40 -9.65
N ALA A 304 1.34 -1.49 -10.59
CA ALA A 304 2.17 -1.44 -11.79
C ALA A 304 3.65 -1.14 -11.44
N LEU A 305 3.90 -0.24 -10.50
CA LEU A 305 5.26 0.02 -9.99
C LEU A 305 5.83 -1.18 -9.23
N LYS A 306 4.99 -1.90 -8.47
CA LYS A 306 5.38 -3.13 -7.75
C LYS A 306 5.90 -4.18 -8.70
N ALA A 307 5.24 -4.37 -9.84
CA ALA A 307 5.68 -5.31 -10.88
C ALA A 307 7.04 -4.95 -11.50
N GLN A 308 7.47 -3.69 -11.40
CA GLN A 308 8.77 -3.21 -11.87
C GLN A 308 9.81 -3.04 -10.74
N ASP A 309 9.44 -3.38 -9.50
CA ASP A 309 10.24 -3.16 -8.29
C ASP A 309 10.81 -1.73 -8.19
N TRP A 310 9.95 -0.74 -8.41
CA TRP A 310 10.36 0.67 -8.52
C TRP A 310 9.53 1.60 -7.63
N GLY A 311 10.15 2.68 -7.13
CA GLY A 311 9.47 3.71 -6.33
C GLY A 311 8.62 3.14 -5.19
N ALA A 312 7.35 3.55 -5.11
CA ALA A 312 6.39 3.02 -4.12
C ALA A 312 6.19 1.49 -4.24
N GLY A 313 6.34 0.93 -5.43
CA GLY A 313 6.24 -0.50 -5.69
C GLY A 313 7.35 -1.33 -5.02
N ALA A 314 8.59 -0.82 -5.02
CA ALA A 314 9.71 -1.47 -4.32
C ALA A 314 9.46 -1.54 -2.81
N LEU A 315 8.92 -0.47 -2.23
CA LEU A 315 8.51 -0.44 -0.83
C LEU A 315 7.42 -1.48 -0.53
N MET A 316 6.43 -1.62 -1.42
CA MET A 316 5.38 -2.64 -1.29
C MET A 316 5.95 -4.05 -1.35
N ASN A 317 6.90 -4.34 -2.25
CA ASN A 317 7.58 -5.64 -2.31
C ASN A 317 8.35 -5.93 -1.01
N ALA A 318 9.04 -4.94 -0.45
CA ALA A 318 9.73 -5.09 0.83
C ALA A 318 8.76 -5.38 1.98
N GLN A 319 7.60 -4.71 2.02
CA GLN A 319 6.56 -4.98 3.02
C GLN A 319 5.93 -6.37 2.82
N GLU A 320 5.63 -6.74 1.58
CA GLU A 320 5.07 -8.05 1.25
C GLU A 320 6.01 -9.18 1.70
N ALA A 321 7.32 -9.04 1.49
CA ALA A 321 8.30 -10.04 1.93
C ALA A 321 8.25 -10.27 3.46
N LYS A 322 8.10 -9.20 4.24
CA LYS A 322 7.94 -9.29 5.71
C LYS A 322 6.63 -9.98 6.09
N LEU A 323 5.51 -9.55 5.51
CA LEU A 323 4.19 -10.15 5.75
C LEU A 323 4.17 -11.65 5.37
N ARG A 324 4.79 -12.00 4.25
CA ARG A 324 4.92 -13.38 3.77
C ARG A 324 5.69 -14.22 4.78
N THR A 325 6.84 -13.73 5.25
CA THR A 325 7.68 -14.41 6.24
C THR A 325 6.95 -14.61 7.58
N ALA A 326 6.12 -13.65 7.98
CA ALA A 326 5.34 -13.69 9.21
C ALA A 326 4.04 -14.51 9.10
N SER A 327 3.76 -15.15 7.96
CA SER A 327 2.52 -15.89 7.70
C SER A 327 2.80 -17.31 7.19
N PRO A 328 1.78 -18.19 7.12
CA PRO A 328 1.94 -19.51 6.50
C PRO A 328 2.44 -19.47 5.05
N MET A 329 2.32 -18.31 4.37
CA MET A 329 2.81 -18.09 3.01
C MET A 329 4.34 -18.06 2.90
N GLY A 330 5.09 -18.09 4.01
CA GLY A 330 6.55 -18.18 4.03
C GLY A 330 7.11 -19.61 4.18
N ILE A 331 6.28 -20.60 4.52
CA ILE A 331 6.75 -21.95 4.91
C ILE A 331 7.21 -22.76 3.70
N ARG A 332 8.37 -23.44 3.77
CA ARG A 332 8.84 -24.37 2.72
C ARG A 332 8.42 -25.80 3.03
N VAL A 333 8.35 -26.66 2.02
CA VAL A 333 8.00 -28.09 2.19
C VAL A 333 8.91 -28.76 3.21
N ASP A 334 10.21 -28.48 3.17
CA ASP A 334 11.19 -29.07 4.09
C ASP A 334 10.93 -28.73 5.56
N ASP A 335 10.29 -27.59 5.83
CA ASP A 335 9.92 -27.13 7.17
C ASP A 335 8.54 -27.63 7.64
N MET A 336 7.77 -28.27 6.74
CA MET A 336 6.44 -28.80 7.06
C MET A 336 6.55 -30.18 7.68
N ALA A 337 5.88 -30.40 8.83
CA ALA A 337 5.78 -31.73 9.43
C ALA A 337 4.82 -32.66 8.65
N ASP A 338 3.74 -32.10 8.13
CA ASP A 338 2.70 -32.81 7.38
C ASP A 338 2.44 -32.12 6.04
N VAL A 339 2.42 -32.92 4.97
CA VAL A 339 2.15 -32.51 3.59
C VAL A 339 1.08 -33.40 2.95
N SER A 340 0.27 -34.07 3.77
CA SER A 340 -0.78 -35.00 3.32
C SER A 340 -2.04 -34.31 2.81
N ALA A 341 -2.27 -33.05 3.20
CA ALA A 341 -3.39 -32.23 2.73
C ALA A 341 -2.95 -31.23 1.65
N PRO A 342 -3.86 -30.81 0.74
CA PRO A 342 -3.55 -29.79 -0.26
C PRO A 342 -2.95 -28.52 0.37
N LEU A 343 -1.84 -28.05 -0.20
CA LEU A 343 -1.03 -26.99 0.40
C LEU A 343 -1.62 -25.61 0.09
N LEU A 344 -1.64 -24.71 1.08
CA LEU A 344 -2.04 -23.31 0.88
C LEU A 344 -0.95 -22.57 0.07
N THR A 345 -1.31 -22.10 -1.12
CA THR A 345 -0.38 -21.49 -2.09
C THR A 345 -0.75 -20.08 -2.49
N VAL A 346 -1.97 -19.63 -2.20
CA VAL A 346 -2.37 -18.22 -2.24
C VAL A 346 -3.24 -17.94 -1.03
N HIS A 347 -3.02 -16.81 -0.39
CA HIS A 347 -3.91 -16.24 0.62
C HIS A 347 -3.76 -14.72 0.56
N ARG A 348 -4.75 -14.02 0.01
CA ARG A 348 -4.70 -12.57 -0.28
C ARG A 348 -6.08 -12.01 -0.54
N ALA A 349 -6.20 -10.68 -0.46
CA ALA A 349 -7.39 -10.00 -0.99
C ALA A 349 -7.39 -9.96 -2.53
N VAL A 350 -8.57 -9.89 -3.14
CA VAL A 350 -8.76 -9.55 -4.56
C VAL A 350 -8.52 -8.04 -4.75
N PRO A 351 -7.50 -7.62 -5.52
CA PRO A 351 -7.21 -6.21 -5.74
C PRO A 351 -8.25 -5.49 -6.58
N LEU A 352 -8.25 -4.17 -6.49
CA LEU A 352 -9.17 -3.31 -7.24
C LEU A 352 -8.91 -3.29 -8.74
N ASP A 353 -7.69 -3.56 -9.20
CA ASP A 353 -7.31 -3.66 -10.62
C ASP A 353 -7.57 -5.05 -11.22
N TRP A 354 -8.14 -5.98 -10.45
CA TRP A 354 -8.49 -7.33 -10.92
C TRP A 354 -9.95 -7.46 -11.35
N THR A 355 -10.77 -6.45 -11.10
CA THR A 355 -12.21 -6.51 -11.33
C THR A 355 -12.64 -5.87 -12.63
N ASP A 356 -13.73 -6.36 -13.19
CA ASP A 356 -14.42 -5.78 -14.34
C ASP A 356 -15.30 -4.58 -13.93
N TYR A 357 -16.08 -4.06 -14.87
CA TYR A 357 -17.03 -2.96 -14.65
C TYR A 357 -18.20 -3.33 -13.71
N ASN A 358 -18.41 -4.61 -13.42
CA ASN A 358 -19.40 -5.09 -12.45
C ASN A 358 -18.80 -5.25 -11.04
N GLY A 359 -17.48 -5.08 -10.88
CA GLY A 359 -16.79 -5.29 -9.61
C GLY A 359 -16.43 -6.75 -9.34
N HIS A 360 -16.64 -7.66 -10.31
CA HIS A 360 -16.26 -9.07 -10.21
C HIS A 360 -14.86 -9.29 -10.75
N MET A 361 -14.12 -10.21 -10.15
CA MET A 361 -12.82 -10.63 -10.65
C MET A 361 -12.95 -11.09 -12.11
N THR A 362 -12.19 -10.47 -13.02
CA THR A 362 -12.22 -10.80 -14.45
C THR A 362 -11.68 -12.21 -14.70
N GLU A 363 -12.21 -12.92 -15.71
CA GLU A 363 -11.85 -14.31 -16.04
C GLU A 363 -10.33 -14.58 -16.06
N ALA A 364 -9.54 -13.73 -16.72
CA ALA A 364 -8.09 -13.90 -16.83
C ALA A 364 -7.36 -13.82 -15.48
N LYS A 365 -7.93 -13.11 -14.50
CA LYS A 365 -7.32 -12.94 -13.19
C LYS A 365 -7.40 -14.21 -12.35
N TYR A 366 -8.37 -15.10 -12.60
CA TYR A 366 -8.38 -16.40 -11.94
C TYR A 366 -7.19 -17.25 -12.40
N LEU A 367 -6.89 -17.24 -13.70
CA LEU A 367 -5.70 -17.93 -14.22
C LEU A 367 -4.41 -17.29 -13.68
N GLN A 368 -4.36 -15.96 -13.57
CA GLN A 368 -3.24 -15.28 -12.91
C GLN A 368 -3.07 -15.78 -11.46
N ALA A 369 -4.14 -15.85 -10.66
CA ALA A 369 -4.06 -16.35 -9.28
C ALA A 369 -3.63 -17.83 -9.19
N PHE A 370 -4.02 -18.67 -10.15
CA PHE A 370 -3.50 -20.04 -10.24
C PHE A 370 -2.04 -20.10 -10.69
N GLY A 371 -1.60 -19.16 -11.53
CA GLY A 371 -0.19 -18.93 -11.84
C GLY A 371 0.61 -18.57 -10.58
N ASP A 372 0.14 -17.59 -9.81
CA ASP A 372 0.74 -17.20 -8.53
C ASP A 372 0.79 -18.38 -7.54
N ALA A 373 -0.25 -19.22 -7.51
CA ALA A 373 -0.30 -20.45 -6.73
C ALA A 373 0.74 -21.50 -7.18
N THR A 374 0.99 -21.57 -8.48
CA THR A 374 2.01 -22.45 -9.07
C THR A 374 3.41 -21.95 -8.72
N ASP A 375 3.67 -20.67 -8.91
CA ASP A 375 4.96 -20.03 -8.57
C ASP A 375 5.25 -20.17 -7.08
N ARG A 376 4.21 -20.01 -6.24
CA ARG A 376 4.35 -20.24 -4.81
C ARG A 376 4.67 -21.71 -4.51
N PHE A 377 3.98 -22.67 -5.12
CA PHE A 377 4.30 -24.08 -4.93
C PHE A 377 5.74 -24.40 -5.36
N MET A 378 6.19 -23.87 -6.49
CA MET A 378 7.59 -23.99 -6.96
C MET A 378 8.57 -23.47 -5.90
N ASN A 379 8.31 -22.30 -5.33
CA ASN A 379 9.11 -21.76 -4.25
C ASN A 379 9.11 -22.67 -2.99
N MET A 380 7.96 -23.27 -2.63
CA MET A 380 7.85 -24.18 -1.48
C MET A 380 8.72 -25.43 -1.62
N ILE A 381 8.88 -25.97 -2.83
CA ILE A 381 9.73 -27.14 -3.12
C ILE A 381 11.19 -26.76 -3.42
N GLY A 382 11.55 -25.48 -3.29
CA GLY A 382 12.90 -24.97 -3.50
C GLY A 382 13.30 -24.65 -4.93
N CYS A 383 12.33 -24.60 -5.85
CA CYS A 383 12.50 -23.89 -7.11
C CYS A 383 12.24 -22.38 -6.89
N ASP A 384 13.06 -21.76 -6.04
CA ASP A 384 12.98 -20.34 -5.68
C ASP A 384 13.81 -19.44 -6.62
N ALA A 385 13.88 -18.14 -6.30
CA ALA A 385 14.59 -17.16 -7.14
C ALA A 385 16.08 -17.48 -7.30
N GLU A 386 16.74 -18.00 -6.27
CA GLU A 386 18.15 -18.40 -6.34
C GLU A 386 18.33 -19.62 -7.24
N TYR A 387 17.46 -20.62 -7.10
CA TYR A 387 17.45 -21.80 -7.98
C TYR A 387 17.19 -21.43 -9.46
N ILE A 388 16.24 -20.52 -9.70
CA ILE A 388 15.92 -20.01 -11.03
C ILE A 388 17.11 -19.26 -11.63
N ALA A 389 17.77 -18.40 -10.85
CA ALA A 389 18.98 -17.70 -11.29
C ALA A 389 20.14 -18.67 -11.60
N ALA A 390 20.20 -19.83 -10.92
CA ALA A 390 21.15 -20.90 -11.20
C ALA A 390 20.84 -21.73 -12.46
N GLY A 391 19.71 -21.45 -13.14
CA GLY A 391 19.43 -21.94 -14.48
C GLY A 391 18.42 -23.09 -14.59
N GLY A 392 17.70 -23.45 -13.52
CA GLY A 392 16.62 -24.45 -13.54
C GLY A 392 15.25 -23.83 -13.23
N SER A 393 14.18 -24.25 -13.89
CA SER A 393 12.82 -23.77 -13.59
C SER A 393 11.75 -24.73 -14.11
N TYR A 394 10.49 -24.56 -13.69
CA TYR A 394 9.34 -25.25 -14.29
C TYR A 394 8.54 -24.29 -15.15
N PHE A 395 8.21 -24.71 -16.37
CA PHE A 395 7.32 -23.95 -17.27
C PHE A 395 6.00 -24.68 -17.43
N THR A 396 4.92 -23.91 -17.38
CA THR A 396 3.56 -24.38 -17.67
C THR A 396 3.44 -24.72 -19.14
N ALA A 397 3.14 -26.00 -19.43
CA ALA A 397 2.94 -26.52 -20.77
C ALA A 397 1.44 -26.55 -21.14
N GLU A 398 0.56 -26.74 -20.15
CA GLU A 398 -0.89 -26.77 -20.34
C GLU A 398 -1.61 -26.29 -19.08
N THR A 399 -2.72 -25.58 -19.28
CA THR A 399 -3.63 -25.16 -18.21
C THR A 399 -5.08 -25.39 -18.62
N HIS A 400 -5.91 -25.88 -17.69
CA HIS A 400 -7.35 -25.90 -17.82
C HIS A 400 -7.99 -25.22 -16.61
N ILE A 401 -8.96 -24.33 -16.84
CA ILE A 401 -9.62 -23.56 -15.79
C ILE A 401 -11.13 -23.76 -15.83
N ARG A 402 -11.74 -23.88 -14.65
CA ARG A 402 -13.20 -23.85 -14.45
C ARG A 402 -13.55 -22.68 -13.56
N HIS A 403 -14.38 -21.78 -14.05
CA HIS A 403 -15.04 -20.75 -13.24
C HIS A 403 -16.31 -21.36 -12.66
N VAL A 404 -16.41 -21.39 -11.33
CA VAL A 404 -17.52 -22.01 -10.60
C VAL A 404 -18.45 -20.95 -10.04
N ASP A 405 -17.88 -19.90 -9.46
CA ASP A 405 -18.62 -18.81 -8.85
C ASP A 405 -17.85 -17.48 -8.97
N GLU A 406 -18.54 -16.37 -8.74
CA GLU A 406 -17.97 -15.03 -8.78
C GLU A 406 -17.36 -14.61 -7.42
N VAL A 407 -16.43 -13.65 -7.48
CA VAL A 407 -15.83 -13.03 -6.29
C VAL A 407 -15.60 -11.54 -6.53
N LEU A 408 -15.79 -10.73 -5.49
CA LEU A 408 -15.69 -9.27 -5.53
C LEU A 408 -14.31 -8.79 -5.11
N ALA A 409 -13.97 -7.54 -5.48
CA ALA A 409 -12.82 -6.86 -4.92
C ALA A 409 -12.85 -6.81 -3.38
N GLY A 410 -11.67 -6.92 -2.77
CA GLY A 410 -11.48 -6.89 -1.31
C GLY A 410 -11.77 -8.23 -0.61
N ALA A 411 -12.48 -9.16 -1.26
CA ALA A 411 -12.68 -10.51 -0.73
C ALA A 411 -11.33 -11.22 -0.54
N VAL A 412 -11.19 -11.97 0.54
CA VAL A 412 -9.99 -12.77 0.80
C VAL A 412 -10.15 -14.13 0.14
N ILE A 413 -9.25 -14.42 -0.80
CA ILE A 413 -9.20 -15.69 -1.51
C ILE A 413 -8.07 -16.58 -1.00
N GLU A 414 -8.35 -17.87 -0.94
CA GLU A 414 -7.37 -18.93 -0.69
C GLU A 414 -7.24 -19.82 -1.92
N VAL A 415 -6.01 -20.18 -2.31
CA VAL A 415 -5.79 -21.27 -3.27
C VAL A 415 -5.09 -22.41 -2.56
N ARG A 416 -5.65 -23.62 -2.69
CA ARG A 416 -5.08 -24.86 -2.18
C ARG A 416 -4.63 -25.72 -3.35
N THR A 417 -3.36 -26.13 -3.34
CA THR A 417 -2.71 -26.91 -4.40
C THR A 417 -2.57 -28.37 -3.99
N GLN A 418 -3.19 -29.25 -4.75
CA GLN A 418 -2.94 -30.69 -4.72
C GLN A 418 -1.95 -31.05 -5.84
N VAL A 419 -0.99 -31.91 -5.53
CA VAL A 419 -0.04 -32.47 -6.52
C VAL A 419 -0.62 -33.77 -7.03
N LEU A 420 -0.99 -33.81 -8.30
CA LEU A 420 -1.55 -34.99 -8.94
C LEU A 420 -0.46 -35.96 -9.40
N ALA A 421 0.68 -35.42 -9.83
CA ALA A 421 1.87 -36.18 -10.16
C ALA A 421 3.12 -35.30 -10.04
N GLY A 422 4.22 -35.87 -9.54
CA GLY A 422 5.52 -35.22 -9.47
C GLY A 422 6.60 -36.29 -9.60
N ALA A 423 7.20 -36.41 -10.77
CA ALA A 423 8.22 -37.43 -11.04
C ALA A 423 9.14 -36.99 -12.18
N GLY A 424 10.44 -37.04 -11.92
CA GLY A 424 11.47 -36.48 -12.81
C GLY A 424 11.15 -35.04 -13.21
N LYS A 425 11.23 -34.74 -14.51
CA LYS A 425 10.92 -33.41 -15.06
C LYS A 425 9.43 -33.01 -15.11
N LYS A 426 8.47 -33.84 -14.69
CA LYS A 426 7.03 -33.55 -14.83
C LYS A 426 6.41 -33.17 -13.49
N MET A 427 5.59 -32.13 -13.51
CA MET A 427 4.78 -31.70 -12.36
C MET A 427 3.35 -31.44 -12.82
N HIS A 428 2.37 -32.04 -12.15
CA HIS A 428 0.95 -31.89 -12.45
C HIS A 428 0.23 -31.41 -11.19
N LEU A 429 -0.32 -30.21 -11.24
CA LEU A 429 -0.96 -29.53 -10.11
C LEU A 429 -2.45 -29.35 -10.35
N PHE A 430 -3.22 -29.42 -9.27
CA PHE A 430 -4.63 -29.06 -9.24
C PHE A 430 -4.87 -28.03 -8.14
N HIS A 431 -5.37 -26.87 -8.53
CA HIS A 431 -5.65 -25.74 -7.68
C HIS A 431 -7.15 -25.62 -7.45
N LYS A 432 -7.54 -25.34 -6.20
CA LYS A 432 -8.91 -24.94 -5.84
C LYS A 432 -8.88 -23.58 -5.16
N MET A 433 -9.64 -22.63 -5.69
CA MET A 433 -9.77 -21.27 -5.15
C MET A 433 -11.05 -21.15 -4.33
N TYR A 434 -10.95 -20.54 -3.15
CA TYR A 434 -12.05 -20.39 -2.21
C TYR A 434 -12.18 -18.95 -1.69
N GLU A 435 -13.41 -18.53 -1.39
CA GLU A 435 -13.73 -17.46 -0.44
C GLU A 435 -14.43 -18.12 0.75
N GLY A 436 -13.75 -18.20 1.90
CA GLY A 436 -14.23 -19.03 3.03
C GLY A 436 -14.43 -20.48 2.58
N ASP A 437 -15.67 -20.99 2.68
CA ASP A 437 -16.02 -22.35 2.26
C ASP A 437 -16.54 -22.42 0.80
N ARG A 438 -16.73 -21.28 0.13
CA ARG A 438 -17.31 -21.22 -1.23
C ARG A 438 -16.24 -21.46 -2.27
N LEU A 439 -16.41 -22.49 -3.11
CA LEU A 439 -15.51 -22.77 -4.23
C LEU A 439 -15.76 -21.78 -5.37
N LEU A 440 -14.73 -21.02 -5.73
CA LEU A 440 -14.81 -19.99 -6.77
C LEU A 440 -14.35 -20.51 -8.13
N ALA A 441 -13.25 -21.25 -8.15
CA ALA A 441 -12.67 -21.77 -9.38
C ALA A 441 -11.75 -22.96 -9.13
N THR A 442 -11.47 -23.73 -10.18
CA THR A 442 -10.42 -24.76 -10.17
C THR A 442 -9.48 -24.58 -11.35
N GLY A 443 -8.18 -24.85 -11.15
CA GLY A 443 -7.16 -24.80 -12.20
C GLY A 443 -6.33 -26.09 -12.23
N GLU A 444 -6.20 -26.73 -13.39
CA GLU A 444 -5.35 -27.90 -13.60
C GLU A 444 -4.16 -27.50 -14.47
N HIS A 445 -2.95 -27.60 -13.93
CA HIS A 445 -1.72 -27.12 -14.56
C HIS A 445 -0.73 -28.27 -14.76
N PHE A 446 -0.27 -28.47 -15.99
CA PHE A 446 0.82 -29.38 -16.30
C PHE A 446 2.09 -28.60 -16.62
N LEU A 447 3.17 -28.93 -15.91
CA LEU A 447 4.46 -28.24 -15.97
C LEU A 447 5.60 -29.21 -16.31
N LEU A 448 6.61 -28.67 -16.99
CA LEU A 448 7.86 -29.34 -17.29
C LEU A 448 9.04 -28.57 -16.70
N HIS A 449 9.92 -29.27 -15.98
CA HIS A 449 11.20 -28.72 -15.58
C HIS A 449 12.10 -28.53 -16.80
N VAL A 450 12.73 -27.37 -16.90
CA VAL A 450 13.56 -26.92 -18.02
C VAL A 450 14.87 -26.33 -17.52
N SER A 451 15.91 -26.51 -18.33
CA SER A 451 17.15 -25.76 -18.21
C SER A 451 16.96 -24.41 -18.91
N LEU A 452 17.23 -23.30 -18.22
CA LEU A 452 17.13 -21.95 -18.78
C LEU A 452 18.25 -21.65 -19.77
N GLU A 453 19.38 -22.35 -19.67
CA GLU A 453 20.49 -22.30 -20.62
C GLU A 453 20.09 -22.95 -21.96
N THR A 454 19.61 -24.19 -21.93
CA THR A 454 19.31 -24.96 -23.15
C THR A 454 17.88 -24.78 -23.66
N ARG A 455 16.98 -24.23 -22.84
CA ARG A 455 15.54 -24.11 -23.07
C ARG A 455 14.87 -25.45 -23.40
N ARG A 456 15.38 -26.54 -22.84
CA ARG A 456 14.89 -27.91 -23.04
C ARG A 456 14.49 -28.57 -21.72
N PRO A 457 13.57 -29.55 -21.77
CA PRO A 457 13.21 -30.29 -20.57
C PRO A 457 14.43 -31.02 -19.99
N SER A 458 14.68 -30.82 -18.70
CA SER A 458 15.79 -31.41 -17.96
C SER A 458 15.32 -31.88 -16.59
N GLU A 459 16.08 -32.76 -15.94
CA GLU A 459 15.79 -33.12 -14.55
C GLU A 459 16.03 -31.93 -13.60
N PRO A 460 15.20 -31.77 -12.56
CA PRO A 460 15.43 -30.81 -11.48
C PRO A 460 16.63 -31.21 -10.61
N ALA A 461 17.18 -30.27 -9.85
CA ALA A 461 18.20 -30.60 -8.86
C ALA A 461 17.64 -31.55 -7.79
N PRO A 462 18.50 -32.40 -7.17
CA PRO A 462 18.04 -33.44 -6.25
C PRO A 462 17.16 -32.95 -5.09
N HIS A 463 17.43 -31.77 -4.53
CA HIS A 463 16.63 -31.23 -3.42
C HIS A 463 15.22 -30.82 -3.87
N VAL A 464 15.09 -30.18 -5.05
CA VAL A 464 13.78 -29.82 -5.64
C VAL A 464 12.99 -31.07 -6.00
N ALA A 465 13.66 -32.06 -6.60
CA ALA A 465 13.07 -33.36 -6.93
C ALA A 465 12.51 -34.05 -5.68
N ALA A 466 13.31 -34.16 -4.63
CA ALA A 466 12.94 -34.84 -3.40
C ALA A 466 11.75 -34.17 -2.70
N ALA A 467 11.71 -32.83 -2.66
CA ALA A 467 10.59 -32.08 -2.08
C ALA A 467 9.29 -32.28 -2.89
N LEU A 468 9.35 -32.23 -4.23
CA LEU A 468 8.20 -32.51 -5.10
C LEU A 468 7.68 -33.95 -4.92
N GLU A 469 8.58 -34.93 -4.95
CA GLU A 469 8.24 -36.35 -4.80
C GLU A 469 7.62 -36.65 -3.43
N ARG A 470 8.12 -36.02 -2.36
CA ARG A 470 7.55 -36.11 -1.01
C ARG A 470 6.09 -35.68 -0.99
N VAL A 471 5.76 -34.52 -1.58
CA VAL A 471 4.39 -34.01 -1.63
C VAL A 471 3.53 -34.87 -2.55
N ALA A 472 4.04 -35.29 -3.71
CA ALA A 472 3.32 -36.15 -4.65
C ALA A 472 2.95 -37.51 -4.00
N ALA A 473 3.87 -38.13 -3.28
CA ALA A 473 3.63 -39.38 -2.56
C ALA A 473 2.56 -39.22 -1.47
N ALA A 474 2.61 -38.11 -0.71
CA ALA A 474 1.63 -37.81 0.31
C ALA A 474 0.23 -37.52 -0.28
N HIS A 475 0.15 -36.83 -1.41
CA HIS A 475 -1.11 -36.50 -2.08
C HIS A 475 -1.71 -37.65 -2.90
N ALA A 476 -0.95 -38.70 -3.21
CA ALA A 476 -1.44 -39.85 -3.97
C ALA A 476 -2.63 -40.56 -3.30
N VAL A 477 -2.79 -40.42 -1.97
CA VAL A 477 -3.90 -41.02 -1.22
C VAL A 477 -5.18 -40.17 -1.19
N LEU A 478 -5.13 -38.90 -1.62
CA LEU A 478 -6.28 -37.98 -1.59
C LEU A 478 -7.34 -38.26 -2.68
N GLY A 479 -7.02 -39.13 -3.63
CA GLY A 479 -7.86 -39.41 -4.80
C GLY A 479 -7.90 -38.26 -5.82
N SER A 480 -8.60 -38.48 -6.93
CA SER A 480 -8.74 -37.47 -7.98
C SER A 480 -9.71 -36.36 -7.55
N PRO A 481 -9.28 -35.08 -7.54
CA PRO A 481 -10.19 -33.98 -7.24
C PRO A 481 -11.26 -33.83 -8.33
N GLU A 482 -12.45 -33.42 -7.92
CA GLU A 482 -13.53 -33.09 -8.84
C GLU A 482 -13.10 -32.02 -9.86
N GLY A 483 -13.17 -32.35 -11.15
CA GLY A 483 -12.81 -31.45 -12.24
C GLY A 483 -11.51 -31.77 -12.96
N MET A 484 -10.67 -32.66 -12.41
CA MET A 484 -9.47 -33.16 -13.09
C MET A 484 -9.83 -33.77 -14.45
N GLY A 485 -9.08 -33.42 -15.49
CA GLY A 485 -9.21 -33.97 -16.84
C GLY A 485 -10.51 -33.60 -17.55
N ARG A 486 -11.25 -32.61 -17.05
CA ARG A 486 -12.48 -32.14 -17.72
C ARG A 486 -12.16 -31.44 -19.03
N ALA A 487 -13.06 -31.58 -20.00
CA ALA A 487 -13.04 -30.81 -21.24
C ALA A 487 -14.09 -29.70 -21.23
N VAL A 488 -13.85 -28.64 -22.01
CA VAL A 488 -14.80 -27.54 -22.22
C VAL A 488 -16.13 -28.10 -22.74
N GLY A 489 -17.24 -27.69 -22.10
CA GLY A 489 -18.60 -28.12 -22.46
C GLY A 489 -19.06 -29.45 -21.84
N GLN A 490 -18.22 -30.13 -21.05
CA GLN A 490 -18.65 -31.29 -20.29
C GLN A 490 -19.66 -30.90 -19.20
N ARG A 491 -20.83 -31.54 -19.17
CA ARG A 491 -21.87 -31.25 -18.16
C ARG A 491 -21.39 -31.62 -16.74
N PRO A 492 -21.83 -30.92 -15.68
CA PRO A 492 -21.48 -31.20 -14.28
C PRO A 492 -21.64 -32.68 -13.90
#